data_AF-A0ABD2MFW4-F1
#
_entry.id   AF-A0ABD2MFW4-F1
#
_cell.length_a   1.000
_cell.length_b   1.000
_cell.length_c   1.000
_cell.angle_alpha   90.00
_cell.angle_beta   90.00
_cell.angle_gamma   90.00
#
_symmetry.space_group_name_H-M   'P 1'
#
loop_
_entity.id
_entity.type
_entity.pdbx_description
1 polymer ?
#
loop_
_entity_poly.entity_id
_entity_poly.type
_entity_poly.pdbx_seq_one_letter_code
_entity_poly.pdbx_strand_id
1 'polypeptide(L)'
;MLILKSLVNLRQFIKYFILLENLLICWVDSKTILVTGAGGYIGSHTIVELLNTNYSVVALDNLSNCYAYNETEIPESLKRVRSLTKKEFIWNKVDIRDKDALNDIFKNIPLMPLFILPH
;
A
#
# COMPACT_ATOMS: atom_id res chain seq x y z
N MET A 1 -38.06 -31.83 -14.49
CA MET A 1 -37.08 -31.61 -13.41
C MET A 1 -35.62 -31.58 -13.88
N LEU A 2 -35.34 -31.18 -15.14
CA LEU A 2 -33.97 -31.07 -15.69
C LEU A 2 -33.58 -29.64 -16.07
N ILE A 3 -34.54 -28.73 -16.29
CA ILE A 3 -34.29 -27.31 -16.61
C ILE A 3 -33.92 -26.50 -15.35
N LEU A 4 -34.42 -26.89 -14.17
CA LEU A 4 -34.11 -26.21 -12.89
C LEU A 4 -32.66 -26.46 -12.41
N LYS A 5 -31.99 -27.55 -12.81
CA LYS A 5 -30.59 -27.82 -12.42
C LYS A 5 -29.57 -26.98 -13.21
N SER A 6 -29.87 -26.57 -14.45
CA SER A 6 -28.95 -25.70 -15.22
C SER A 6 -29.05 -24.22 -14.80
N LEU A 7 -30.24 -23.76 -14.39
CA LEU A 7 -30.48 -22.39 -13.94
C LEU A 7 -29.77 -22.06 -12.62
N VAL A 8 -29.67 -23.03 -11.69
CA VAL A 8 -28.88 -22.88 -10.45
C VAL A 8 -27.40 -22.64 -10.78
N ASN A 9 -26.89 -23.32 -11.81
CA ASN A 9 -25.49 -23.20 -12.24
C ASN A 9 -25.22 -21.83 -12.88
N LEU A 10 -26.16 -21.30 -13.69
CA LEU A 10 -26.02 -19.96 -14.28
C LEU A 10 -26.13 -18.84 -13.22
N ARG A 11 -27.04 -18.96 -12.26
CA ARG A 11 -27.16 -17.98 -11.16
C ARG A 11 -25.92 -17.98 -10.26
N GLN A 12 -25.36 -19.16 -9.99
CA GLN A 12 -24.12 -19.30 -9.23
C GLN A 12 -22.93 -18.73 -10.02
N PHE A 13 -22.84 -19.03 -11.32
CA PHE A 13 -21.81 -18.51 -12.22
C PHE A 13 -21.86 -16.98 -12.30
N ILE A 14 -23.04 -16.39 -12.50
CA ILE A 14 -23.22 -14.93 -12.52
C ILE A 14 -22.82 -14.32 -11.17
N LYS A 15 -23.15 -14.99 -10.05
CA LYS A 15 -22.69 -14.56 -8.71
C LYS A 15 -21.16 -14.56 -8.59
N TYR A 16 -20.49 -15.62 -9.03
CA TYR A 16 -19.02 -15.69 -9.02
C TYR A 16 -18.39 -14.68 -9.97
N PHE A 17 -18.98 -14.49 -11.15
CA PHE A 17 -18.51 -13.52 -12.13
C PHE A 17 -18.60 -12.08 -11.59
N ILE A 18 -19.76 -11.70 -11.02
CA ILE A 18 -19.92 -10.39 -10.36
C ILE A 18 -18.99 -10.26 -9.15
N LEU A 19 -18.81 -11.32 -8.36
CA LEU A 19 -17.88 -11.31 -7.22
C LEU A 19 -16.43 -11.14 -7.68
N LEU A 20 -16.03 -11.81 -8.77
CA LEU A 20 -14.71 -11.69 -9.37
C LEU A 20 -14.50 -10.31 -9.99
N GLU A 21 -15.50 -9.74 -10.68
CA GLU A 21 -15.44 -8.37 -11.18
C GLU A 21 -15.33 -7.36 -10.05
N ASN A 22 -16.11 -7.52 -8.97
CA ASN A 22 -16.01 -6.66 -7.80
C ASN A 22 -14.67 -6.84 -7.07
N LEU A 23 -14.14 -8.05 -6.96
CA LEU A 23 -12.80 -8.30 -6.45
C LEU A 23 -11.74 -7.65 -7.34
N LEU A 24 -11.82 -7.82 -8.66
CA LEU A 24 -10.93 -7.18 -9.62
C LEU A 24 -11.00 -5.65 -9.53
N ILE A 25 -12.20 -5.08 -9.39
CA ILE A 25 -12.41 -3.64 -9.18
C ILE A 25 -11.78 -3.21 -7.84
N CYS A 26 -12.05 -3.91 -6.73
CA CYS A 26 -11.42 -3.61 -5.43
C CYS A 26 -9.88 -3.71 -5.48
N TRP A 27 -9.34 -4.66 -6.25
CA TRP A 27 -7.89 -4.83 -6.46
C TRP A 27 -7.29 -3.77 -7.40
N VAL A 28 -8.05 -3.33 -8.40
CA VAL A 28 -7.67 -2.25 -9.32
C VAL A 28 -7.75 -0.88 -8.64
N ASP A 29 -8.65 -0.72 -7.67
CA ASP A 29 -8.84 0.50 -6.90
C ASP A 29 -7.90 0.61 -5.70
N SER A 30 -7.39 -0.51 -5.17
CA SER A 30 -6.39 -0.52 -4.10
C SER A 30 -4.99 -0.23 -4.63
N LYS A 31 -4.74 0.95 -5.22
CA LYS A 31 -3.40 1.37 -5.69
C LYS A 31 -2.46 1.77 -4.54
N THR A 32 -2.52 1.09 -3.40
CA THR A 32 -1.73 1.42 -2.22
C THR A 32 -0.50 0.54 -2.15
N ILE A 33 0.67 1.17 -2.16
CA ILE A 33 1.98 0.51 -2.11
C ILE A 33 2.65 0.79 -0.76
N LEU A 34 3.19 -0.27 -0.15
CA LEU A 34 4.01 -0.17 1.04
C LEU A 34 5.48 0.03 0.64
N VAL A 35 6.09 1.10 1.11
CA VAL A 35 7.51 1.41 0.89
C VAL A 35 8.25 1.33 2.21
N THR A 36 9.19 0.39 2.33
CA THR A 36 10.11 0.31 3.48
C THR A 36 11.37 1.13 3.21
N GLY A 37 12.11 1.53 4.23
CA GLY A 37 13.29 2.39 4.04
C GLY A 37 12.92 3.74 3.43
N ALA A 38 11.70 4.21 3.70
CA ALA A 38 11.08 5.36 3.04
C ALA A 38 11.85 6.67 3.26
N GLY A 39 12.52 6.82 4.41
CA GLY A 39 13.33 7.99 4.72
C GLY A 39 14.67 8.02 3.99
N GLY A 40 15.12 6.88 3.46
CA GLY A 40 16.36 6.75 2.70
C GLY A 40 16.31 7.40 1.32
N TYR A 41 17.47 7.50 0.67
CA TYR A 41 17.60 8.11 -0.65
C TYR A 41 16.73 7.42 -1.71
N ILE A 42 16.86 6.09 -1.84
CA ILE A 42 16.11 5.32 -2.84
C ILE A 42 14.61 5.30 -2.49
N GLY A 43 14.28 5.08 -1.21
CA GLY A 43 12.89 5.05 -0.73
C GLY A 43 12.15 6.36 -1.01
N SER A 44 12.72 7.50 -0.61
CA SER A 44 12.09 8.81 -0.81
C SER A 44 11.89 9.15 -2.30
N HIS A 45 12.86 8.84 -3.16
CA HIS A 45 12.72 9.02 -4.61
C HIS A 45 11.64 8.10 -5.22
N THR A 46 11.56 6.85 -4.76
CA THR A 46 10.52 5.91 -5.19
C THR A 46 9.14 6.44 -4.85
N ILE A 47 8.96 7.01 -3.65
CA ILE A 47 7.68 7.58 -3.23
C ILE A 47 7.27 8.75 -4.14
N VAL A 48 8.20 9.60 -4.58
CA VAL A 48 7.90 10.68 -5.54
C VAL A 48 7.29 10.12 -6.82
N GLU A 49 7.92 9.09 -7.41
CA GLU A 49 7.44 8.49 -8.65
C GLU A 49 6.08 7.79 -8.48
N LEU A 50 5.89 7.08 -7.37
CA LEU A 50 4.62 6.42 -7.05
C LEU A 50 3.49 7.45 -6.89
N LEU A 51 3.74 8.52 -6.15
CA LEU A 51 2.75 9.59 -5.97
C LEU A 51 2.46 10.30 -7.30
N ASN A 52 3.46 10.57 -8.13
CA ASN A 52 3.28 11.21 -9.44
C ASN A 52 2.45 10.34 -10.40
N THR A 53 2.56 9.03 -10.29
CA THR A 53 1.76 8.05 -11.07
C THR A 53 0.41 7.71 -10.43
N ASN A 54 0.00 8.47 -9.41
CA ASN A 54 -1.29 8.35 -8.69
C ASN A 54 -1.47 7.04 -7.90
N TYR A 55 -0.38 6.44 -7.41
CA TYR A 55 -0.48 5.46 -6.34
C TYR A 55 -0.63 6.15 -4.99
N SER A 56 -1.33 5.48 -4.08
CA SER A 56 -1.29 5.78 -2.66
C SER A 56 -0.08 5.09 -2.03
N VAL A 57 0.52 5.72 -1.02
CA VAL A 57 1.73 5.19 -0.40
C VAL A 57 1.56 5.08 1.11
N VAL A 58 2.02 3.96 1.65
CA VAL A 58 2.32 3.77 3.07
C VAL A 58 3.83 3.68 3.21
N ALA A 59 4.43 4.66 3.85
CA ALA A 59 5.87 4.78 4.07
C ALA A 59 6.24 4.26 5.46
N LEU A 60 7.15 3.29 5.51
CA LEU A 60 7.73 2.72 6.73
C LEU A 60 9.24 2.94 6.77
N ASP A 61 9.76 3.30 7.93
CA ASP A 61 11.20 3.33 8.20
C ASP A 61 11.45 3.25 9.72
N ASN A 62 12.57 2.67 10.13
CA ASN A 62 13.00 2.67 11.53
C ASN A 62 13.91 3.86 11.88
N LEU A 63 14.25 4.70 10.90
CA LEU A 63 15.12 5.86 10.98
C LEU A 63 16.57 5.54 11.32
N SER A 64 17.04 4.30 11.12
CA SER A 64 18.41 3.92 11.52
C SER A 64 19.49 4.69 10.75
N ASN A 65 19.19 5.14 9.52
CA ASN A 65 20.14 5.76 8.60
C ASN A 65 19.69 7.15 8.09
N CYS A 66 18.64 7.75 8.65
CA CYS A 66 18.16 9.05 8.19
C CYS A 66 18.00 10.03 9.34
N TYR A 67 18.21 11.32 9.04
CA TYR A 67 18.15 12.37 10.04
C TYR A 67 16.70 12.75 10.32
N ALA A 68 16.24 12.47 11.54
CA ALA A 68 15.03 13.02 12.11
C ALA A 68 15.41 13.86 13.32
N TYR A 69 14.75 15.02 13.48
CA TYR A 69 15.07 15.94 14.57
C TYR A 69 14.68 15.37 15.96
N ASN A 70 13.66 14.51 15.98
CA ASN A 70 13.25 13.72 17.13
C ASN A 70 12.60 12.41 16.66
N GLU A 71 12.35 11.49 17.59
CA GLU A 71 11.80 10.16 17.30
C GLU A 71 10.38 10.15 16.73
N THR A 72 9.65 11.24 16.85
CA THR A 72 8.24 11.39 16.48
C THR A 72 8.04 12.15 15.16
N GLU A 73 9.09 12.77 14.61
CA GLU A 73 9.00 13.56 13.39
C GLU A 73 9.22 12.74 12.12
N ILE A 74 8.53 13.15 11.05
CA ILE A 74 8.81 12.71 9.69
C ILE A 74 10.22 13.18 9.29
N PRO A 75 11.07 12.30 8.72
CA PRO A 75 12.40 12.69 8.25
C PRO A 75 12.32 13.74 7.14
N GLU A 76 13.35 14.59 7.05
CA GLU A 76 13.35 15.76 6.14
C GLU A 76 13.18 15.36 4.66
N SER A 77 13.72 14.20 4.26
CA SER A 77 13.52 13.63 2.92
C SER A 77 12.04 13.47 2.58
N LEU A 78 11.25 12.92 3.50
CA LEU A 78 9.82 12.72 3.36
C LEU A 78 9.01 14.03 3.43
N LYS A 79 9.46 15.03 4.22
CA LYS A 79 8.89 16.39 4.17
C LYS A 79 9.06 17.01 2.77
N ARG A 80 10.25 16.85 2.18
CA ARG A 80 10.53 17.30 0.80
C ARG A 80 9.68 16.55 -0.23
N VAL A 81 9.44 15.24 -0.09
CA VAL A 81 8.53 14.49 -0.98
C VAL A 81 7.15 15.13 -1.04
N ARG A 82 6.56 15.49 0.11
CA ARG A 82 5.24 16.18 0.16
C ARG A 82 5.29 17.52 -0.56
N SER A 83 6.36 18.30 -0.36
CA SER A 83 6.54 19.59 -1.02
C SER A 83 6.65 19.47 -2.54
N LEU A 84 7.41 18.49 -3.05
CA LEU A 84 7.64 18.26 -4.48
C LEU A 84 6.39 17.75 -5.21
N THR A 85 5.72 16.76 -4.62
CA THR A 85 4.56 16.10 -5.24
C THR A 85 3.26 16.84 -4.99
N LYS A 86 3.20 17.68 -3.94
CA LYS A 86 1.97 18.28 -3.39
C LYS A 86 0.91 17.24 -3.06
N LYS A 87 1.33 16.02 -2.71
CA LYS A 87 0.49 14.88 -2.36
C LYS A 87 0.84 14.35 -0.97
N GLU A 88 -0.17 13.82 -0.31
CA GLU A 88 -0.02 13.19 1.01
C GLU A 88 0.19 11.68 0.90
N PHE A 89 0.78 11.12 1.94
CA PHE A 89 0.98 9.68 2.12
C PHE A 89 1.01 9.34 3.61
N ILE A 90 0.72 8.07 3.92
CA ILE A 90 0.72 7.57 5.30
C ILE A 90 2.18 7.33 5.71
N TRP A 91 2.58 7.80 6.88
CA TRP A 91 3.90 7.58 7.45
C TRP A 91 3.77 6.85 8.78
N ASN A 92 4.56 5.78 8.95
CA ASN A 92 4.72 5.13 10.25
C ASN A 92 6.22 4.86 10.50
N LYS A 93 6.71 5.28 11.65
CA LYS A 93 8.02 4.85 12.14
C LYS A 93 7.89 3.41 12.66
N VAL A 94 8.31 2.44 11.87
CA VAL A 94 8.18 1.01 12.17
C VAL A 94 9.44 0.29 11.72
N ASP A 95 9.94 -0.58 12.59
CA ASP A 95 10.96 -1.54 12.21
C ASP A 95 10.31 -2.71 11.50
N ILE A 96 10.78 -3.03 10.28
CA ILE A 96 10.27 -4.15 9.50
C ILE A 96 10.47 -5.53 10.18
N ARG A 97 11.30 -5.59 11.24
CA ARG A 97 11.49 -6.78 12.07
C ARG A 97 10.38 -6.93 13.12
N ASP A 98 9.59 -5.90 13.37
CA ASP A 98 8.42 -5.93 14.24
C ASP A 98 7.22 -6.53 13.48
N LYS A 99 7.02 -7.82 13.69
CA LYS A 99 5.96 -8.58 13.03
C LYS A 99 4.56 -8.12 13.45
N ASP A 100 4.39 -7.70 14.70
CA ASP A 100 3.08 -7.35 15.23
C ASP A 100 2.64 -5.99 14.65
N ALA A 101 3.55 -5.01 14.62
CA ALA A 101 3.30 -3.73 13.97
C ALA A 101 3.00 -3.89 12.47
N LEU A 102 3.74 -4.73 11.76
CA LEU A 102 3.48 -5.01 10.35
C LEU A 102 2.11 -5.69 10.15
N ASN A 103 1.78 -6.68 10.98
CA ASN A 103 0.48 -7.35 10.93
C ASN A 103 -0.68 -6.37 11.12
N ASP A 104 -0.54 -5.40 12.02
CA ASP A 104 -1.55 -4.37 12.23
C ASP A 104 -1.69 -3.46 11.01
N ILE A 105 -0.59 -3.09 10.34
CA ILE A 105 -0.64 -2.33 9.09
C ILE A 105 -1.35 -3.13 7.99
N PHE A 106 -1.00 -4.40 7.80
CA PHE A 106 -1.60 -5.25 6.76
C PHE A 106 -3.08 -5.52 6.99
N LYS A 107 -3.54 -5.59 8.25
CA LYS A 107 -4.96 -5.76 8.58
C LYS A 107 -5.77 -4.50 8.32
N ASN A 108 -5.20 -3.33 8.60
CA ASN A 108 -5.91 -2.06 8.55
C ASN A 108 -5.84 -1.36 7.18
N ILE A 109 -4.87 -1.73 6.33
CA ILE A 109 -4.66 -1.09 5.03
C ILE A 109 -4.69 -2.15 3.91
N PRO A 110 -5.59 -2.02 2.91
CA PRO A 110 -5.58 -2.89 1.74
C PRO A 110 -4.39 -2.52 0.85
N LEU A 111 -3.33 -3.32 0.94
CA LEU A 111 -2.08 -3.14 0.19
C LEU A 111 -2.05 -4.02 -1.04
N MET A 112 -1.51 -3.50 -2.15
CA MET A 112 -1.09 -4.33 -3.27
C MET A 112 0.10 -5.21 -2.88
N PRO A 113 0.28 -6.40 -3.47
CA PRO A 113 1.38 -7.31 -3.17
C PRO A 113 2.77 -6.80 -3.64
N LEU A 114 2.93 -5.53 -4.00
CA LEU A 114 4.21 -4.97 -4.45
C LEU A 114 4.99 -4.39 -3.26
N PHE A 115 6.08 -5.06 -2.91
CA PHE A 115 7.05 -4.64 -1.89
C PHE A 115 8.33 -4.18 -2.57
N ILE A 116 8.67 -2.90 -2.47
CA ILE A 116 9.99 -2.41 -2.87
C ILE A 116 10.82 -2.31 -1.60
N LEU A 117 11.88 -3.13 -1.52
CA LEU A 117 12.90 -3.09 -0.48
C LEU A 117 14.11 -2.30 -1.01
N PRO A 118 14.15 -0.96 -0.87
CA PRO A 118 15.37 -0.21 -1.09
C PRO A 118 16.33 -0.48 0.07
N HIS A 119 17.49 -1.05 -0.25
CA HIS A 119 18.60 -1.25 0.68
C HIS A 119 19.51 -0.02 0.72
#